data_AF-A0A1B0C7U9-F1
#
_entry.id   AF-A0A1B0C7U9-F1
#
_cell.length_a   1.000
_cell.length_b   1.000
_cell.length_c   1.000
_cell.angle_alpha   90.00
_cell.angle_beta   90.00
_cell.angle_gamma   90.00
#
_symmetry.space_group_name_H-M   'P 1'
#
loop_
_entity.id
_entity.type
_entity.pdbx_description
1 polymer ?
#
loop_
_entity_poly.entity_id
_entity_poly.type
_entity_poly.pdbx_seq_one_letter_code
_entity_poly.pdbx_strand_id
1 'polypeptide(L)'
;MNSVIQCLSHTNELTKFLRNYSATKSPISKDQQILYEFSKLIREMWSPNTHSVTPLELKRAFSSKHRMYSDYNQQDAQEFLRFFLDSLHSALNTGNKGEHLRVDDNLSDNRKAEQTWEWYCRHECSIIRDLFVGQ
;
A
#
# COMPACT_ATOMS: atom_id res chain seq x y z
N MET A 1 14.13 -2.56 -3.72
CA MET A 1 13.31 -1.32 -3.68
C MET A 1 12.97 -0.81 -5.08
N ASN A 2 13.94 -0.34 -5.88
CA ASN A 2 13.65 0.27 -7.20
C ASN A 2 12.86 -0.65 -8.15
N SER A 3 13.20 -1.95 -8.18
CA SER A 3 12.45 -2.95 -8.98
C SER A 3 10.96 -2.95 -8.65
N VAL A 4 10.62 -3.03 -7.37
CA VAL A 4 9.23 -3.01 -6.89
C VAL A 4 8.55 -1.67 -7.18
N ILE A 5 9.25 -0.55 -6.99
CA ILE A 5 8.71 0.78 -7.33
C ILE A 5 8.34 0.84 -8.81
N GLN A 6 9.20 0.34 -9.70
CA GLN A 6 8.94 0.31 -11.14
C GLN A 6 7.79 -0.64 -11.49
N CYS A 7 7.69 -1.81 -10.86
CA CYS A 7 6.55 -2.70 -11.06
C CYS A 7 5.23 -2.02 -10.65
N LEU A 8 5.18 -1.41 -9.47
CA LEU A 8 3.98 -0.74 -8.96
C LEU A 8 3.64 0.54 -9.75
N SER A 9 4.64 1.27 -10.26
CA SER A 9 4.41 2.45 -11.10
C SER A 9 3.76 2.11 -12.45
N HIS A 10 3.89 0.87 -12.90
CA HIS A 10 3.23 0.35 -14.11
C HIS A 10 1.92 -0.38 -13.82
N THR A 11 1.48 -0.44 -12.56
CA THR A 11 0.11 -0.85 -12.22
C THR A 11 -0.84 0.31 -12.51
N ASN A 12 -1.44 0.31 -13.70
CA ASN A 12 -2.20 1.43 -14.26
C ASN A 12 -3.22 2.06 -13.31
N GLU A 13 -4.07 1.26 -12.66
CA GLU A 13 -5.11 1.77 -11.76
C GLU A 13 -4.52 2.42 -10.51
N LEU A 14 -3.47 1.82 -9.93
CA LEU A 14 -2.74 2.40 -8.79
C LEU A 14 -2.07 3.73 -9.18
N THR A 15 -1.40 3.77 -10.32
CA THR A 15 -0.71 4.98 -10.80
C THR A 15 -1.68 6.10 -11.11
N LYS A 16 -2.81 5.82 -11.76
CA LYS A 16 -3.87 6.80 -12.00
C LYS A 16 -4.38 7.40 -10.69
N PHE A 17 -4.64 6.56 -9.69
CA PHE A 17 -5.05 7.01 -8.36
C PHE A 17 -4.00 7.90 -7.71
N LEU A 18 -2.73 7.45 -7.66
CA LEU A 18 -1.64 8.19 -7.00
C LEU A 18 -1.28 9.51 -7.68
N ARG A 19 -1.43 9.62 -9.01
CA ARG A 19 -1.24 10.89 -9.73
C ARG A 19 -2.26 11.94 -9.33
N ASN A 20 -3.49 11.52 -9.03
CA ASN A 20 -4.59 12.38 -8.60
C ASN A 20 -4.69 12.52 -7.07
N TYR A 21 -3.92 11.73 -6.33
CA TYR A 21 -3.89 11.79 -4.88
C TYR A 21 -3.25 13.12 -4.42
N SER A 22 -4.08 14.02 -3.94
CA SER A 22 -3.65 15.24 -3.26
C SER A 22 -3.73 15.01 -1.76
N ALA A 23 -2.57 14.96 -1.09
CA ALA A 23 -2.53 15.05 0.36
C ALA A 23 -2.93 16.47 0.75
N THR A 24 -4.21 16.67 1.06
CA THR A 24 -4.75 17.97 1.51
C THR A 24 -4.32 18.34 2.93
N LYS A 25 -3.71 17.38 3.65
CA LYS A 25 -3.24 17.53 5.03
C LYS A 25 -1.84 16.94 5.19
N SER A 26 -1.06 17.53 6.08
CA SER A 26 0.24 16.99 6.48
C SER A 26 0.09 15.55 7.00
N PRO A 27 0.99 14.62 6.62
CA PRO A 27 0.95 13.25 7.12
C PRO A 27 1.03 13.21 8.65
N ILE A 28 0.11 12.49 9.30
CA ILE A 28 0.07 12.35 10.77
C ILE A 28 0.61 10.99 11.24
N SER A 29 0.88 10.07 10.32
CA SER A 29 1.43 8.74 10.58
C SER A 29 2.57 8.41 9.62
N LYS A 30 3.42 7.44 9.99
CA LYS A 30 4.51 6.96 9.12
C LYS A 30 3.98 6.36 7.82
N ASP A 31 2.83 5.71 7.87
CA ASP A 31 2.17 5.14 6.68
C ASP A 31 1.71 6.20 5.70
N GLN A 32 1.08 7.27 6.21
CA GLN A 32 0.71 8.40 5.38
C GLN A 32 1.92 9.13 4.81
N GLN A 33 3.04 9.18 5.55
CA GLN A 33 4.29 9.75 5.03
C GLN A 33 4.84 8.91 3.87
N ILE A 34 4.81 7.58 3.99
CA ILE A 34 5.22 6.66 2.92
C ILE A 34 4.34 6.86 1.68
N LEU A 35 3.01 6.88 1.86
CA LEU A 35 2.05 7.14 0.79
C LEU A 35 2.29 8.49 0.11
N TYR A 36 2.52 9.54 0.91
CA TYR A 36 2.77 10.89 0.43
C TYR A 36 4.02 10.93 -0.46
N GLU A 37 5.16 10.45 0.02
CA GLU A 37 6.40 10.43 -0.77
C GLU A 37 6.28 9.52 -2.00
N PHE A 38 5.54 8.43 -1.92
CA PHE A 38 5.30 7.57 -3.08
C PHE A 38 4.45 8.27 -4.14
N SER A 39 3.37 8.96 -3.75
CA SER A 39 2.53 9.75 -4.68
C SER A 39 3.32 10.88 -5.35
N LYS A 40 4.24 11.51 -4.62
CA LYS A 40 5.16 12.53 -5.16
C LYS A 40 6.12 11.90 -6.17
N LEU A 41 6.74 10.78 -5.83
CA LEU A 41 7.66 10.05 -6.71
C LEU A 41 6.96 9.61 -8.00
N ILE A 42 5.74 9.06 -7.92
CA ILE A 42 4.96 8.66 -9.11
C ILE A 42 4.69 9.86 -10.02
N ARG A 43 4.32 11.02 -9.48
CA ARG A 43 4.12 12.23 -10.29
C ARG A 43 5.41 12.68 -10.97
N GLU A 44 6.55 12.62 -10.29
CA GLU A 44 7.86 12.97 -10.85
C GLU A 44 8.26 12.00 -11.97
N MET A 45 8.13 10.68 -11.74
CA MET A 45 8.45 9.63 -12.71
C MET A 45 7.64 9.75 -14.01
N TRP A 46 6.37 10.13 -13.90
CA TRP A 46 5.44 10.25 -15.03
C TRP A 46 5.30 11.70 -15.54
N SER A 47 6.21 12.60 -15.16
CA SER A 47 6.27 13.96 -15.71
C SER A 47 6.97 13.97 -17.07
N PRO A 48 6.56 14.85 -18.00
CA PRO A 48 7.24 15.01 -19.28
C PRO A 48 8.72 15.35 -19.07
N ASN A 49 9.59 14.77 -19.89
CA ASN A 49 11.05 14.99 -19.88
C ASN A 49 11.80 14.46 -18.63
N THR A 50 11.16 13.64 -17.79
CA THR A 50 11.87 12.94 -16.71
C THR A 50 12.52 11.66 -17.25
N HIS A 51 13.85 11.59 -17.22
CA HIS A 51 14.60 10.37 -17.59
C HIS A 51 14.94 9.48 -16.39
N SER A 52 15.23 10.09 -15.24
CA SER A 52 15.54 9.39 -13.99
C SER A 52 15.11 10.22 -12.78
N VAL A 53 14.81 9.54 -11.68
CA VAL A 53 14.42 10.12 -10.40
C VAL A 53 15.18 9.45 -9.27
N THR A 54 15.39 10.17 -8.17
CA THR A 54 16.04 9.61 -6.98
C THR A 54 15.00 9.42 -5.88
N PRO A 55 14.66 8.18 -5.47
CA PRO A 55 13.61 7.91 -4.47
C PRO A 55 14.12 8.12 -3.03
N LEU A 56 14.94 9.15 -2.77
CA LEU A 56 15.61 9.37 -1.49
C LEU A 56 14.61 9.62 -0.36
N GLU A 57 13.64 10.50 -0.59
CA GLU A 57 12.63 10.83 0.42
C GLU A 57 11.72 9.64 0.71
N LEU A 58 11.37 8.85 -0.31
CA LEU A 58 10.64 7.60 -0.12
C LEU A 58 11.45 6.58 0.70
N LYS A 59 12.75 6.41 0.41
CA LYS A 59 13.63 5.53 1.20
C LYS A 59 13.70 6.00 2.66
N ARG A 60 13.84 7.31 2.89
CA ARG A 60 13.85 7.91 4.25
C ARG A 60 12.54 7.64 4.98
N ALA A 61 11.39 7.95 4.36
CA ALA A 61 10.08 7.69 4.92
C ALA A 61 9.89 6.20 5.27
N PHE A 62 10.24 5.30 4.35
CA PHE A 62 10.10 3.87 4.55
C PHE A 62 11.02 3.35 5.68
N SER A 63 12.29 3.75 5.68
CA SER A 63 13.26 3.34 6.71
C SER A 63 12.94 3.86 8.11
N SER A 64 12.20 4.99 8.22
CA SER A 64 11.71 5.50 9.50
C SER A 64 10.68 4.57 10.17
N LYS A 65 9.94 3.78 9.38
CA LYS A 65 9.01 2.73 9.86
C LYS A 65 9.73 1.38 9.97
N HIS A 66 10.49 1.00 8.94
CA HIS A 66 11.16 -0.30 8.83
C HIS A 66 12.68 -0.12 8.94
N ARG A 67 13.21 -0.14 10.17
CA ARG A 67 14.62 0.17 10.47
C ARG A 67 15.62 -0.68 9.70
N MET A 68 15.30 -1.92 9.33
CA MET A 68 16.18 -2.77 8.50
C MET A 68 16.49 -2.17 7.12
N TYR A 69 15.70 -1.19 6.64
CA TYR A 69 15.91 -0.49 5.38
C TYR A 69 16.69 0.84 5.54
N SER A 70 17.18 1.16 6.75
CA SER A 70 17.95 2.39 7.02
C SER A 70 19.38 2.33 6.50
N ASP A 71 19.96 1.13 6.39
CA ASP A 71 21.29 0.94 5.84
C ASP A 71 21.28 0.85 4.31
N TYR A 72 22.44 0.48 3.75
CA TYR A 72 22.65 0.32 2.31
C TYR A 72 22.87 -1.15 1.92
N ASN A 73 22.47 -2.09 2.79
CA ASN A 73 22.58 -3.51 2.49
C ASN A 73 21.54 -3.94 1.45
N GLN A 74 21.83 -5.05 0.77
CA GLN A 74 20.84 -5.67 -0.11
C GLN A 74 19.72 -6.28 0.73
N GLN A 75 18.49 -6.17 0.23
CA GLN A 75 17.28 -6.64 0.91
C GLN A 75 16.40 -7.39 -0.10
N ASP A 76 15.57 -8.30 0.41
CA ASP A 76 14.62 -9.05 -0.40
C ASP A 76 13.54 -8.12 -1.00
N ALA A 77 13.31 -8.23 -2.31
CA ALA A 77 12.33 -7.41 -3.01
C ALA A 77 10.89 -7.78 -2.64
N GLN A 78 10.60 -9.05 -2.39
CA GLN A 78 9.28 -9.53 -1.99
C GLN A 78 8.93 -9.04 -0.59
N GLU A 79 9.90 -9.06 0.33
CA GLU A 79 9.68 -8.56 1.68
C GLU A 79 9.39 -7.05 1.65
N PHE A 80 10.18 -6.29 0.87
CA PHE A 80 9.93 -4.88 0.64
C PHE A 80 8.52 -4.65 0.09
N LEU A 81 8.13 -5.40 -0.96
CA LEU A 81 6.80 -5.29 -1.57
C LEU A 81 5.69 -5.51 -0.53
N ARG A 82 5.80 -6.54 0.30
CA ARG A 82 4.80 -6.86 1.33
C ARG A 82 4.64 -5.72 2.33
N PHE A 83 5.74 -5.23 2.90
CA PHE A 83 5.71 -4.11 3.85
C PHE A 83 5.22 -2.81 3.22
N PHE A 84 5.57 -2.60 1.95
CA PHE A 84 5.17 -1.40 1.22
C PHE A 84 3.67 -1.40 0.95
N LEU A 85 3.11 -2.49 0.42
CA LEU A 85 1.67 -2.63 0.22
C LEU A 85 0.88 -2.51 1.52
N ASP A 86 1.36 -3.11 2.62
CA ASP A 86 0.74 -2.98 3.94
C ASP A 86 0.71 -1.51 4.43
N SER A 87 1.80 -0.77 4.21
CA SER A 87 1.89 0.65 4.58
C SER A 87 0.96 1.51 3.72
N LEU A 88 0.88 1.25 2.41
CA LEU A 88 -0.05 1.94 1.51
C LEU A 88 -1.51 1.61 1.87
N HIS A 89 -1.79 0.35 2.16
CA HIS A 89 -3.11 -0.10 2.58
C HIS A 89 -3.51 0.61 3.88
N SER A 90 -2.66 0.57 4.90
CA SER A 90 -2.90 1.19 6.20
C SER A 90 -3.11 2.71 6.09
N ALA A 91 -2.37 3.39 5.21
CA ALA A 91 -2.52 4.83 4.97
C ALA A 91 -3.85 5.21 4.31
N LEU A 92 -4.42 4.30 3.50
CA LEU A 92 -5.64 4.51 2.70
C LEU A 92 -6.87 3.82 3.27
N ASN A 93 -6.73 2.98 4.30
CA ASN A 93 -7.82 2.18 4.83
C ASN A 93 -8.83 3.09 5.56
N THR A 94 -10.10 2.99 5.12
CA THR A 94 -11.25 3.70 5.69
C THR A 94 -12.25 2.75 6.38
N GLY A 95 -11.94 1.45 6.42
CA GLY A 95 -12.78 0.43 7.04
C GLY A 95 -12.81 0.54 8.56
N ASN A 96 -13.88 0.02 9.15
CA ASN A 96 -14.09 0.00 10.59
C ASN A 96 -13.41 -1.22 11.19
N LYS A 97 -12.65 -1.08 12.30
CA LYS A 97 -11.91 -2.18 12.94
C LYS A 97 -12.58 -2.76 14.19
N GLY A 98 -13.83 -2.38 14.47
CA GLY A 98 -14.47 -2.64 15.77
C GLY A 98 -15.24 -3.96 15.91
N GLU A 99 -15.49 -4.71 14.83
CA GLU A 99 -16.40 -5.86 14.88
C GLU A 99 -15.65 -7.19 14.74
N HIS A 100 -15.87 -8.11 15.68
CA HIS A 100 -15.32 -9.47 15.58
C HIS A 100 -16.22 -10.36 14.74
N LEU A 101 -15.65 -11.03 13.73
CA LEU A 101 -16.34 -12.06 12.98
C LEU A 101 -16.54 -13.32 13.83
N ARG A 102 -17.77 -13.83 13.85
CA ARG A 102 -18.08 -15.19 14.34
C ARG A 102 -18.69 -15.98 13.20
N VAL A 103 -17.97 -16.99 12.72
CA VAL A 103 -18.43 -17.92 11.69
C VAL A 103 -18.90 -19.20 12.37
N ASP A 104 -20.06 -19.71 11.97
CA ASP A 104 -20.56 -21.00 12.46
C ASP A 104 -19.82 -22.16 11.78
N ASP A 105 -19.24 -23.05 12.60
CA ASP A 105 -18.48 -24.22 12.15
C ASP A 105 -19.34 -25.23 11.38
N ASN A 106 -20.66 -25.19 11.52
CA ASN A 106 -21.58 -26.09 10.82
C ASN A 106 -21.90 -25.65 9.38
N LEU A 107 -21.47 -24.45 8.98
CA LEU A 107 -21.66 -23.97 7.61
C LEU A 107 -20.77 -24.71 6.62
N SER A 108 -21.24 -24.83 5.37
CA SER A 108 -20.41 -25.27 4.26
C SER A 108 -19.24 -24.29 4.03
N ASP A 109 -18.10 -24.78 3.55
CA ASP A 109 -16.91 -23.96 3.29
C ASP A 109 -17.19 -22.73 2.41
N ASN A 110 -18.04 -22.87 1.38
CA ASN A 110 -18.44 -21.74 0.53
C ASN A 110 -19.14 -20.62 1.30
N ARG A 111 -20.01 -20.98 2.25
CA ARG A 111 -20.72 -20.01 3.10
C ARG A 111 -19.79 -19.37 4.13
N LYS A 112 -18.85 -20.14 4.69
CA LYS A 112 -17.80 -19.59 5.56
C LYS A 112 -16.91 -18.60 4.81
N ALA A 113 -16.52 -18.94 3.58
CA ALA A 113 -15.71 -18.10 2.71
C ALA A 113 -16.43 -16.79 2.38
N GLU A 114 -17.70 -16.86 1.99
CA GLU A 114 -18.55 -15.70 1.68
C GLU A 114 -18.70 -14.77 2.89
N GLN A 115 -19.02 -15.31 4.08
CA GLN A 115 -19.13 -14.51 5.31
C GLN A 115 -17.80 -13.85 5.69
N THR A 116 -16.69 -14.58 5.55
CA THR A 116 -15.36 -14.06 5.87
C THR A 116 -14.95 -12.95 4.90
N TRP A 117 -15.24 -13.13 3.61
CA TRP A 117 -14.96 -12.11 2.59
C TRP A 117 -15.77 -10.84 2.83
N GLU A 118 -17.07 -10.98 3.08
CA GLU A 118 -17.95 -9.84 3.36
C GLU A 118 -17.47 -9.05 4.57
N TRP A 119 -17.12 -9.75 5.66
CA TRP A 119 -16.57 -9.12 6.84
C TRP A 119 -15.26 -8.41 6.52
N TYR A 120 -14.33 -9.08 5.83
CA TYR A 120 -13.05 -8.51 5.43
C TYR A 120 -13.22 -7.24 4.59
N CYS A 121 -14.12 -7.24 3.60
CA CYS A 121 -14.41 -6.07 2.76
C CYS A 121 -14.96 -4.87 3.54
N ARG A 122 -15.68 -5.09 4.66
CA ARG A 122 -16.17 -4.01 5.53
C ARG A 122 -15.05 -3.39 6.39
N HIS A 123 -14.03 -4.18 6.72
CA HIS A 123 -12.97 -3.80 7.68
C HIS A 123 -11.70 -3.27 7.01
N GLU A 124 -11.38 -3.78 5.82
CA GLU A 124 -10.20 -3.40 5.05
C GLU A 124 -10.66 -2.72 3.76
N CYS A 125 -10.87 -1.40 3.79
CA CYS A 125 -11.41 -0.62 2.68
C CYS A 125 -10.37 0.36 2.13
N SER A 126 -9.63 -0.06 1.10
CA SER A 126 -8.71 0.79 0.34
C SER A 126 -8.52 0.28 -1.08
N ILE A 127 -8.04 1.15 -1.98
CA ILE A 127 -7.68 0.75 -3.35
C ILE A 127 -6.60 -0.35 -3.39
N ILE A 128 -5.75 -0.44 -2.36
CA ILE A 128 -4.75 -1.50 -2.28
C ILE A 128 -5.41 -2.86 -2.09
N ARG A 129 -6.50 -2.93 -1.29
CA ARG A 129 -7.31 -4.15 -1.22
C ARG A 129 -7.86 -4.49 -2.60
N ASP A 130 -8.52 -3.53 -3.24
CA ASP A 130 -9.24 -3.74 -4.50
C ASP A 130 -8.36 -4.26 -5.63
N LEU A 131 -7.08 -3.86 -5.65
CA LEU A 131 -6.14 -4.22 -6.71
C LEU A 131 -5.35 -5.50 -6.45
N PHE A 132 -5.07 -5.83 -5.18
CA PHE A 132 -4.06 -6.84 -4.85
C PHE A 132 -4.58 -8.00 -4.00
N VAL A 133 -5.75 -7.87 -3.38
CA VAL A 133 -6.28 -8.91 -2.49
C VAL A 133 -7.27 -9.78 -3.23
N GLY A 134 -7.12 -11.10 -3.07
CA GLY A 134 -8.10 -12.11 -3.47
C GLY A 134 -8.31 -13.12 -2.33
N GLN A 135 -9.27 -14.03 -2.54
CA GLN A 135 -9.58 -15.15 -1.65
C GLN A 135 -9.80 -16.43 -2.45
#